data_AF-A0A948CPX1-F1
#
_entry.id   AF-A0A948CPX1-F1
#
_cell.length_a   1.000
_cell.length_b   1.000
_cell.length_c   1.000
_cell.angle_alpha   90.00
_cell.angle_beta   90.00
_cell.angle_gamma   90.00
#
_symmetry.space_group_name_H-M   'P 1'
#
loop_
_entity.id
_entity.type
_entity.pdbx_description
1 polymer ?
#
loop_
_entity_poly.entity_id
_entity_poly.type
_entity_poly.pdbx_seq_one_letter_code
_entity_poly.pdbx_strand_id
1 'polypeptide(L)'
;DEIVAVYEAYQFHLVYQKLHNFCVLELGGFYLDIIKDRQYTTKANSLPRRSAQTALYHIAEALTRWITPILSFTADELWEHLPGERSGTVFAAEWYSGLSKMSAESGMGDGFWNTVQDVKSAVNKVLEGAKKDGFVGGSLAAEVTLFCDESLMTTLHALGDELRFVLITSAARLAPLSTANEAIQTDIEGLQVRVAASDGTKCTRCWHHREDVGQSLDHPELCFRCIDNVDGEGEVRLYA
;
A
#
# COMPACT_ATOMS: atom_id res chain seq x y z
N ASP A 1 3.28 19.79 10.78
CA ASP A 1 4.24 20.90 10.88
C ASP A 1 4.29 21.72 9.60
N GLU A 2 4.67 21.14 8.45
CA GLU A 2 4.77 21.91 7.19
C GLU A 2 3.48 22.63 6.78
N ILE A 3 2.34 21.93 6.82
CA ILE A 3 1.03 22.53 6.46
C ILE A 3 0.66 23.69 7.39
N VAL A 4 0.98 23.57 8.69
CA VAL A 4 0.73 24.64 9.68
C VAL A 4 1.56 25.87 9.32
N ALA A 5 2.85 25.69 9.07
CA ALA A 5 3.76 26.80 8.75
C ALA A 5 3.34 27.55 7.47
N VAL A 6 2.91 26.84 6.42
CA VAL A 6 2.45 27.51 5.18
C VAL A 6 1.09 28.20 5.37
N TYR A 7 0.22 27.71 6.26
CA TYR A 7 -1.00 28.42 6.65
C TYR A 7 -0.69 29.71 7.42
N GLU A 8 0.21 29.66 8.41
CA GLU A 8 0.63 30.82 9.20
C GLU A 8 1.32 31.90 8.34
N ALA A 9 2.04 31.47 7.29
CA ALA A 9 2.67 32.36 6.32
C ALA A 9 1.72 32.88 5.23
N TYR A 10 0.42 32.55 5.27
CA TYR A 10 -0.59 32.89 4.25
C TYR A 10 -0.24 32.37 2.84
N GLN A 11 0.53 31.29 2.74
CA GLN A 11 0.96 30.67 1.48
C GLN A 11 -0.02 29.56 1.03
N PHE A 12 -1.29 29.92 0.84
CA PHE A 12 -2.37 28.95 0.55
C PHE A 12 -2.13 28.10 -0.72
N HIS A 13 -1.44 28.66 -1.72
CA HIS A 13 -1.06 27.91 -2.92
C HIS A 13 -0.12 26.73 -2.61
N LEU A 14 0.75 26.87 -1.60
CA LEU A 14 1.61 25.78 -1.13
C LEU A 14 0.85 24.75 -0.31
N VAL A 15 -0.17 25.17 0.47
CA VAL A 15 -1.09 24.22 1.13
C VAL A 15 -1.72 23.31 0.09
N TYR A 16 -2.34 23.90 -0.94
CA TYR A 16 -2.97 23.15 -2.02
C TYR A 16 -1.98 22.17 -2.67
N GLN A 17 -0.79 22.64 -3.06
CA GLN A 17 0.22 21.79 -3.71
C GLN A 17 0.63 20.62 -2.82
N LYS A 18 0.88 20.85 -1.52
CA LYS A 18 1.29 19.81 -0.58
C LYS A 18 0.19 18.77 -0.37
N LEU A 19 -1.05 19.20 -0.13
CA LEU A 19 -2.19 18.30 0.07
C LEU A 19 -2.49 17.50 -1.20
N HIS A 20 -2.48 18.15 -2.36
CA HIS A 20 -2.66 17.49 -3.65
C HIS A 20 -1.58 16.43 -3.89
N ASN A 21 -0.30 16.77 -3.70
CA ASN A 21 0.80 15.83 -3.89
C ASN A 21 0.72 14.66 -2.91
N PHE A 22 0.36 14.89 -1.65
CA PHE A 22 0.12 13.82 -0.68
C PHE A 22 -1.00 12.88 -1.13
N CYS A 23 -2.12 13.42 -1.61
CA CYS A 23 -3.23 12.60 -2.10
C CYS A 23 -2.86 11.77 -3.34
N VAL A 24 -2.09 12.35 -4.27
CA VAL A 24 -1.74 11.68 -5.53
C VAL A 24 -0.61 10.68 -5.34
N LEU A 25 0.49 11.06 -4.68
CA LEU A 25 1.70 10.25 -4.59
C LEU A 25 1.61 9.24 -3.44
N GLU A 26 1.37 9.71 -2.23
CA GLU A 26 1.40 8.87 -1.02
C GLU A 26 0.12 8.04 -0.87
N LEU A 27 -1.05 8.68 -0.93
CA LEU A 27 -2.32 7.97 -0.76
C LEU A 27 -2.66 7.16 -2.01
N GLY A 28 -2.87 7.81 -3.14
CA GLY A 28 -3.33 7.16 -4.37
C GLY A 28 -2.28 6.25 -5.00
N GLY A 29 -1.04 6.74 -5.12
CA GLY A 29 0.06 6.03 -5.79
C GLY A 29 0.67 4.89 -5.00
N PHE A 30 0.46 4.86 -3.67
CA PHE A 30 1.06 3.85 -2.80
C PHE A 30 0.06 3.27 -1.79
N TYR A 31 -0.29 4.02 -0.75
CA TYR A 31 -0.93 3.48 0.45
C TYR A 31 -2.29 2.84 0.16
N LEU A 32 -3.19 3.56 -0.50
CA LEU A 32 -4.53 3.07 -0.83
C LEU A 32 -4.50 1.89 -1.80
N ASP A 33 -3.45 1.77 -2.61
CA ASP A 33 -3.32 0.69 -3.59
C ASP A 33 -2.93 -0.62 -2.90
N ILE A 34 -1.90 -0.58 -2.05
CA ILE A 34 -1.38 -1.78 -1.38
C ILE A 34 -2.32 -2.35 -0.32
N ILE A 35 -3.14 -1.51 0.34
CA ILE A 35 -4.07 -1.97 1.38
C ILE A 35 -5.40 -2.51 0.82
N LYS A 36 -5.64 -2.51 -0.51
CA LYS A 36 -6.91 -3.03 -1.09
C LYS A 36 -7.13 -4.49 -0.74
N ASP A 37 -6.13 -5.33 -0.93
CA ASP A 37 -6.19 -6.76 -0.60
C ASP A 37 -6.53 -6.94 0.88
N ARG A 38 -5.82 -6.23 1.76
CA ARG A 38 -6.08 -6.23 3.21
C ARG A 38 -7.51 -5.81 3.55
N GLN A 39 -8.02 -4.72 2.98
CA GLN A 39 -9.35 -4.21 3.30
C GLN A 39 -10.49 -5.10 2.74
N TYR A 40 -10.29 -5.71 1.58
CA TYR A 40 -11.33 -6.44 0.87
C TYR A 40 -11.36 -7.92 1.20
N THR A 41 -10.21 -8.51 1.55
CA THR A 41 -10.11 -9.97 1.71
C THR A 41 -10.11 -10.43 3.16
N THR A 42 -9.60 -9.62 4.09
CA THR A 42 -9.56 -9.97 5.52
C THR A 42 -10.93 -9.80 6.19
N LYS A 43 -11.12 -10.45 7.36
CA LYS A 43 -12.37 -10.36 8.12
C LYS A 43 -12.68 -8.93 8.57
N ALA A 44 -13.98 -8.62 8.65
CA ALA A 44 -14.49 -7.28 8.98
C ALA A 44 -13.95 -6.71 10.31
N ASN A 45 -13.76 -7.56 11.32
CA ASN A 45 -13.25 -7.18 12.64
C ASN A 45 -11.81 -7.66 12.89
N SER A 46 -11.07 -8.03 11.85
CA SER A 46 -9.68 -8.48 11.98
C SER A 46 -8.74 -7.33 12.37
N LEU A 47 -7.67 -7.64 13.10
CA LEU A 47 -6.64 -6.66 13.43
C LEU A 47 -6.02 -6.02 12.17
N PRO A 48 -5.65 -6.77 11.10
CA PRO A 48 -5.17 -6.17 9.85
C PRO A 48 -6.11 -5.11 9.27
N ARG A 49 -7.40 -5.43 9.15
CA ARG A 49 -8.39 -4.48 8.60
C ARG A 49 -8.55 -3.26 9.48
N ARG A 50 -8.70 -3.46 10.78
CA ARG A 50 -8.88 -2.38 11.76
C ARG A 50 -7.64 -1.49 11.85
N SER A 51 -6.44 -2.04 11.70
CA SER A 51 -5.20 -1.27 11.63
C SER A 51 -5.21 -0.30 10.43
N ALA A 52 -5.56 -0.78 9.23
CA ALA A 52 -5.65 0.08 8.04
C ALA A 52 -6.77 1.13 8.18
N GLN A 53 -7.94 0.72 8.68
CA GLN A 53 -9.06 1.65 8.91
C GLN A 53 -8.74 2.72 9.95
N THR A 54 -7.94 2.40 10.98
CA THR A 54 -7.52 3.37 11.99
C THR A 54 -6.64 4.44 11.36
N ALA A 55 -5.64 4.06 10.57
CA ALA A 55 -4.82 5.01 9.83
C ALA A 55 -5.65 5.87 8.86
N LEU A 56 -6.56 5.25 8.08
CA LEU A 56 -7.46 5.97 7.18
C LEU A 56 -8.38 6.95 7.92
N TYR A 57 -8.87 6.58 9.09
CA TYR A 57 -9.67 7.46 9.94
C TYR A 57 -8.89 8.71 10.36
N HIS A 58 -7.68 8.55 10.88
CA HIS A 58 -6.83 9.67 11.27
C HIS A 58 -6.48 10.57 10.07
N ILE A 59 -6.17 9.96 8.91
CA ILE A 59 -5.88 10.69 7.67
C ILE A 59 -7.10 11.49 7.22
N ALA A 60 -8.29 10.89 7.23
CA ALA A 60 -9.52 11.54 6.80
C ALA A 60 -9.93 12.69 7.74
N GLU A 61 -9.81 12.49 9.06
CA GLU A 61 -10.04 13.55 10.06
C GLU A 61 -9.08 14.74 9.85
N ALA A 62 -7.80 14.46 9.66
CA ALA A 62 -6.79 15.49 9.42
C ALA A 62 -7.06 16.23 8.10
N LEU A 63 -7.21 15.49 7.00
CA LEU A 63 -7.37 16.05 5.66
C LEU A 63 -8.62 16.93 5.56
N THR A 64 -9.77 16.48 6.06
CA THR A 64 -11.02 17.26 6.03
C THR A 64 -10.86 18.62 6.69
N ARG A 65 -10.22 18.68 7.86
CA ARG A 65 -9.92 19.96 8.54
C ARG A 65 -8.91 20.79 7.78
N TRP A 66 -7.86 20.17 7.25
CA TRP A 66 -6.81 20.88 6.51
C TRP A 66 -7.31 21.49 5.21
N ILE A 67 -8.28 20.88 4.54
CA ILE A 67 -8.85 21.46 3.31
C ILE A 67 -9.95 22.49 3.60
N THR A 68 -10.52 22.53 4.81
CA THR A 68 -11.67 23.38 5.16
C THR A 68 -11.49 24.86 4.77
N PRO A 69 -10.33 25.51 4.99
CA PRO A 69 -10.14 26.92 4.60
C PRO A 69 -10.10 27.18 3.09
N ILE A 70 -10.00 26.15 2.26
CA ILE A 70 -9.85 26.24 0.79
C ILE A 70 -11.06 25.64 0.07
N LEU A 71 -11.53 24.47 0.51
CA LEU A 71 -12.62 23.69 -0.06
C LEU A 71 -13.76 23.54 0.94
N SER A 72 -14.29 24.68 1.42
CA SER A 72 -15.25 24.75 2.53
C SER A 72 -16.47 23.85 2.35
N PHE A 73 -17.12 23.87 1.19
CA PHE A 73 -18.31 23.06 0.92
C PHE A 73 -18.00 21.56 0.89
N THR A 74 -16.90 21.17 0.24
CA THR A 74 -16.47 19.77 0.19
C THR A 74 -16.07 19.27 1.58
N ALA A 75 -15.41 20.10 2.38
CA ALA A 75 -15.06 19.75 3.74
C ALA A 75 -16.29 19.56 4.63
N ASP A 76 -17.30 20.41 4.48
CA ASP A 76 -18.56 20.33 5.23
C ASP A 76 -19.34 19.05 4.86
N GLU A 77 -19.42 18.72 3.56
CA GLU A 77 -20.01 17.45 3.11
C GLU A 77 -19.23 16.23 3.63
N LEU A 78 -17.90 16.24 3.51
CA LEU A 78 -17.07 15.15 4.03
C LEU A 78 -17.25 14.96 5.54
N TRP A 79 -17.37 16.06 6.29
CA TRP A 79 -17.56 16.05 7.74
C TRP A 79 -18.79 15.25 8.18
N GLU A 80 -19.88 15.36 7.45
CA GLU A 80 -21.13 14.61 7.70
C GLU A 80 -20.96 13.09 7.46
N HIS A 81 -20.00 12.70 6.62
CA HIS A 81 -19.75 11.31 6.27
C HIS A 81 -18.60 10.65 7.05
N LEU A 82 -17.81 11.42 7.80
CA LEU A 82 -16.75 10.84 8.63
C LEU A 82 -17.34 10.12 9.86
N PRO A 83 -16.93 8.87 10.15
CA PRO A 83 -17.45 8.12 11.30
C PRO A 83 -17.02 8.73 12.63
N GLY A 84 -17.76 8.49 13.71
CA GLY A 84 -17.44 8.99 15.06
C GLY A 84 -18.34 10.15 15.50
N GLU A 85 -18.17 10.58 16.76
CA GLU A 85 -18.98 11.65 17.33
C GLU A 85 -18.58 13.02 16.75
N ARG A 86 -19.58 13.85 16.49
CA ARG A 86 -19.42 15.20 15.92
C ARG A 86 -20.12 16.20 16.82
N SER A 87 -19.38 17.22 17.27
CA SER A 87 -19.95 18.40 17.89
C SER A 87 -19.85 19.56 16.90
N GLY A 88 -20.99 19.95 16.32
CA GLY A 88 -21.06 21.11 15.41
C GLY A 88 -20.50 20.87 14.02
N THR A 89 -20.25 21.97 13.31
CA THR A 89 -19.80 21.99 11.92
C THR A 89 -18.27 21.91 11.83
N VAL A 90 -17.75 21.51 10.66
CA VAL A 90 -16.30 21.49 10.41
C VAL A 90 -15.67 22.88 10.60
N PHE A 91 -16.44 23.94 10.37
CA PHE A 91 -15.98 25.33 10.54
C PHE A 91 -15.66 25.72 11.99
N ALA A 92 -16.19 24.97 12.95
CA ALA A 92 -15.88 25.14 14.38
C ALA A 92 -14.89 24.10 14.90
N ALA A 93 -14.43 23.17 14.05
CA ALA A 93 -13.49 22.14 14.45
C ALA A 93 -12.07 22.70 14.58
N GLU A 94 -11.37 22.28 15.62
CA GLU A 94 -9.96 22.63 15.84
C GLU A 94 -9.02 21.77 15.00
N TRP A 95 -7.75 22.19 14.94
CA TRP A 95 -6.69 21.43 14.26
C TRP A 95 -6.59 19.99 14.77
N TYR A 96 -6.41 19.04 13.86
CA TYR A 96 -6.35 17.63 14.23
C TYR A 96 -5.04 17.28 14.95
N SER A 97 -5.14 16.86 16.21
CA SER A 97 -3.99 16.49 17.08
C SER A 97 -3.81 14.98 17.24
N GLY A 98 -4.66 14.16 16.60
CA GLY A 98 -4.61 12.70 16.70
C GLY A 98 -3.51 12.03 15.88
N LEU A 99 -2.66 12.80 15.18
CA LEU A 99 -1.51 12.28 14.45
C LEU A 99 -0.27 12.26 15.33
N SER A 100 0.36 11.10 15.45
CA SER A 100 1.65 10.93 16.14
C SER A 100 2.75 10.62 15.13
N LYS A 101 3.92 11.23 15.31
CA LYS A 101 5.13 10.82 14.57
C LYS A 101 5.51 9.40 15.00
N MET A 102 5.96 8.59 14.06
CA MET A 102 6.54 7.29 14.39
C MET A 102 7.79 7.49 15.24
N SER A 103 8.06 6.55 16.16
CA SER A 103 9.28 6.57 16.94
C SER A 103 10.48 6.33 16.04
N ALA A 104 11.59 7.03 16.30
CA ALA A 104 12.84 6.83 15.58
C ALA A 104 13.41 5.40 15.74
N GLU A 105 12.94 4.68 16.76
CA GLU A 105 13.34 3.31 17.11
C GLU A 105 12.57 2.24 16.33
N SER A 106 11.53 2.61 15.58
CA SER A 106 10.63 1.68 14.89
C SER A 106 11.28 0.88 13.73
N GLY A 107 12.48 1.26 13.28
CA GLY A 107 13.22 0.60 12.19
C GLY A 107 12.60 0.75 10.79
N MET A 108 11.33 1.17 10.69
CA MET A 108 10.56 1.36 9.45
C MET A 108 9.98 2.78 9.35
N GLY A 109 10.83 3.78 9.55
CA GLY A 109 10.47 5.20 9.38
C GLY A 109 10.47 5.65 7.91
N ASP A 110 10.44 6.96 7.69
CA ASP A 110 10.32 7.57 6.35
C ASP A 110 11.38 7.05 5.36
N GLY A 111 12.64 6.93 5.78
CA GLY A 111 13.72 6.44 4.91
C GLY A 111 13.47 5.02 4.38
N PHE A 112 12.96 4.13 5.25
CA PHE A 112 12.60 2.77 4.85
C PHE A 112 11.46 2.78 3.83
N TRP A 113 10.37 3.50 4.11
CA TRP A 113 9.22 3.52 3.23
C TRP A 113 9.51 4.25 1.91
N ASN A 114 10.34 5.29 1.91
CA ASN A 114 10.79 5.94 0.68
C ASN A 114 11.53 4.95 -0.23
N THR A 115 12.47 4.16 0.32
CA THR A 115 13.14 3.10 -0.44
C THR A 115 12.15 2.07 -0.97
N VAL A 116 11.18 1.64 -0.16
CA VAL A 116 10.14 0.68 -0.59
C VAL A 116 9.27 1.25 -1.72
N GLN A 117 8.90 2.53 -1.64
CA GLN A 117 8.13 3.23 -2.68
C GLN A 117 8.92 3.34 -3.99
N ASP A 118 10.21 3.69 -3.91
CA ASP A 118 11.09 3.76 -5.07
C ASP A 118 11.21 2.38 -5.74
N VAL A 119 11.46 1.33 -4.95
CA VAL A 119 11.52 -0.06 -5.44
C VAL A 119 10.21 -0.47 -6.10
N LYS A 120 9.05 -0.18 -5.49
CA LYS A 120 7.74 -0.47 -6.09
C LYS A 120 7.57 0.25 -7.43
N SER A 121 7.96 1.53 -7.51
CA SER A 121 7.89 2.31 -8.75
C SER A 121 8.75 1.68 -9.85
N ALA A 122 9.98 1.28 -9.53
CA ALA A 122 10.89 0.60 -10.44
C ALA A 122 10.36 -0.76 -10.92
N VAL A 123 9.85 -1.59 -10.00
CA VAL A 123 9.22 -2.89 -10.31
C VAL A 123 7.98 -2.69 -11.19
N ASN A 124 7.14 -1.70 -10.90
CA ASN A 124 5.96 -1.39 -11.69
C ASN A 124 6.33 -1.06 -13.14
N LYS A 125 7.40 -0.31 -13.39
CA LYS A 125 7.86 -0.03 -14.78
C LYS A 125 8.19 -1.32 -15.52
N VAL A 126 8.84 -2.27 -14.86
CA VAL A 126 9.17 -3.58 -15.45
C VAL A 126 7.90 -4.41 -15.71
N LEU A 127 6.95 -4.42 -14.76
CA LEU A 127 5.67 -5.09 -14.90
C LEU A 127 4.80 -4.48 -16.02
N GLU A 128 4.77 -3.15 -16.18
CA GLU A 128 4.07 -2.51 -17.29
C GLU A 128 4.67 -2.93 -18.64
N GLY A 129 6.00 -3.03 -18.74
CA GLY A 129 6.67 -3.59 -19.91
C GLY A 129 6.19 -5.01 -20.21
N ALA A 130 6.24 -5.90 -19.22
CA ALA A 130 5.80 -7.29 -19.36
C ALA A 130 4.31 -7.41 -19.74
N LYS A 131 3.45 -6.54 -19.21
CA LYS A 131 2.03 -6.47 -19.60
C LYS A 131 1.84 -6.01 -21.03
N LYS A 132 2.56 -4.97 -21.44
CA LYS A 132 2.50 -4.42 -22.80
C LYS A 132 2.93 -5.44 -23.85
N ASP A 133 3.93 -6.27 -23.52
CA ASP A 133 4.44 -7.32 -24.39
C ASP A 133 3.57 -8.59 -24.37
N GLY A 134 2.48 -8.61 -23.58
CA GLY A 134 1.55 -9.73 -23.46
C GLY A 134 2.09 -10.93 -22.66
N PHE A 135 3.23 -10.76 -21.97
CA PHE A 135 3.84 -11.81 -21.16
C PHE A 135 3.02 -12.14 -19.91
N VAL A 136 2.39 -11.13 -19.30
CA VAL A 136 1.46 -11.29 -18.18
C VAL A 136 0.19 -10.46 -18.39
N GLY A 137 -0.98 -10.97 -18.00
CA GLY A 137 -2.25 -10.25 -18.14
C GLY A 137 -2.49 -9.15 -17.10
N GLY A 138 -1.74 -9.17 -15.98
CA GLY A 138 -1.87 -8.24 -14.87
C GLY A 138 -0.78 -8.49 -13.82
N SER A 139 -0.53 -7.52 -12.94
CA SER A 139 0.53 -7.64 -11.91
C SER A 139 0.30 -8.82 -10.96
N LEU A 140 -0.96 -9.10 -10.60
CA LEU A 140 -1.31 -10.28 -9.79
C LEU A 140 -1.15 -11.61 -10.53
N ALA A 141 -1.02 -11.63 -11.85
CA ALA A 141 -0.67 -12.84 -12.60
C ALA A 141 0.86 -13.03 -12.71
N ALA A 142 1.65 -12.13 -12.12
CA ALA A 142 3.10 -12.17 -12.16
C ALA A 142 3.70 -12.64 -10.83
N GLU A 143 4.88 -13.24 -10.94
CA GLU A 143 5.82 -13.47 -9.85
C GLU A 143 7.10 -12.69 -10.15
N VAL A 144 7.64 -12.02 -9.15
CA VAL A 144 8.84 -11.20 -9.32
C VAL A 144 9.99 -11.74 -8.48
N THR A 145 11.19 -11.74 -9.08
CA THR A 145 12.45 -11.91 -8.35
C THR A 145 13.20 -10.60 -8.41
N LEU A 146 13.42 -9.98 -7.25
CA LEU A 146 14.23 -8.78 -7.10
C LEU A 146 15.65 -9.22 -6.74
N PHE A 147 16.59 -8.92 -7.64
CA PHE A 147 18.00 -9.11 -7.42
C PHE A 147 18.59 -7.83 -6.87
N CYS A 148 19.02 -7.86 -5.62
CA CYS A 148 19.36 -6.69 -4.84
C CYS A 148 20.82 -6.72 -4.38
N ASP A 149 21.41 -5.54 -4.21
CA ASP A 149 22.59 -5.39 -3.37
C ASP A 149 22.25 -5.65 -1.89
N GLU A 150 23.26 -5.68 -1.04
CA GLU A 150 23.12 -6.00 0.39
C GLU A 150 22.21 -4.98 1.13
N SER A 151 22.25 -3.71 0.73
CA SER A 151 21.49 -2.64 1.39
C SER A 151 19.99 -2.74 1.10
N LEU A 152 19.63 -2.92 -0.18
CA LEU A 152 18.26 -3.12 -0.62
C LEU A 152 17.71 -4.46 -0.14
N MET A 153 18.54 -5.51 -0.17
CA MET A 153 18.15 -6.81 0.35
C MET A 153 17.77 -6.74 1.83
N THR A 154 18.59 -6.09 2.65
CA THR A 154 18.32 -5.93 4.09
C THR A 154 16.99 -5.19 4.33
N THR A 155 16.78 -4.08 3.62
CA THR A 155 15.55 -3.29 3.71
C THR A 155 14.32 -4.12 3.32
N LEU A 156 14.34 -4.73 2.14
CA LEU A 156 13.18 -5.45 1.60
C LEU A 156 12.90 -6.76 2.35
N HIS A 157 13.92 -7.40 2.94
CA HIS A 157 13.75 -8.62 3.72
C HIS A 157 12.91 -8.40 4.97
N ALA A 158 12.90 -7.18 5.52
CA ALA A 158 12.10 -6.84 6.70
C ALA A 158 10.59 -7.00 6.47
N LEU A 159 10.12 -6.93 5.21
CA LEU A 159 8.71 -7.14 4.83
C LEU A 159 8.33 -8.62 4.67
N GLY A 160 9.31 -9.52 4.55
CA GLY A 160 9.05 -10.95 4.36
C GLY A 160 8.11 -11.25 3.18
N ASP A 161 7.15 -12.17 3.39
CA ASP A 161 6.16 -12.53 2.37
C ASP A 161 5.21 -11.37 2.03
N GLU A 162 5.07 -10.36 2.89
CA GLU A 162 4.18 -9.22 2.63
C GLU A 162 4.71 -8.27 1.56
N LEU A 163 5.98 -8.41 1.14
CA LEU A 163 6.54 -7.68 0.01
C LEU A 163 5.69 -7.84 -1.26
N ARG A 164 5.07 -9.01 -1.46
CA ARG A 164 4.19 -9.23 -2.62
C ARG A 164 2.91 -8.37 -2.58
N PHE A 165 2.43 -7.98 -1.40
CA PHE A 165 1.28 -7.06 -1.29
C PHE A 165 1.70 -5.64 -1.62
N VAL A 166 2.90 -5.24 -1.19
CA VAL A 166 3.49 -3.96 -1.59
C VAL A 166 3.65 -3.88 -3.12
N LEU A 167 4.17 -4.95 -3.73
CA LEU A 167 4.42 -5.00 -5.17
C LEU A 167 3.18 -5.37 -6.01
N ILE A 168 2.12 -5.85 -5.37
CA ILE A 168 0.85 -6.28 -5.99
C ILE A 168 1.11 -7.39 -7.01
N THR A 169 1.83 -8.43 -6.56
CA THR A 169 2.18 -9.62 -7.33
C THR A 169 1.78 -10.89 -6.58
N SER A 170 1.75 -12.03 -7.28
CA SER A 170 1.43 -13.32 -6.63
C SER A 170 2.55 -13.86 -5.75
N ALA A 171 3.80 -13.56 -6.13
CA ALA A 171 4.97 -13.79 -5.32
C ALA A 171 6.00 -12.67 -5.52
N ALA A 172 6.79 -12.44 -4.49
CA ALA A 172 7.98 -11.59 -4.52
C ALA A 172 9.12 -12.32 -3.81
N ARG A 173 10.21 -12.56 -4.53
CA ARG A 173 11.40 -13.26 -4.03
C ARG A 173 12.59 -12.30 -4.06
N LEU A 174 13.47 -12.39 -3.06
CA LEU A 174 14.72 -11.64 -3.02
C LEU A 174 15.89 -12.57 -3.34
N ALA A 175 16.85 -12.09 -4.11
CA ALA A 175 18.07 -12.83 -4.46
C ALA A 175 19.28 -11.87 -4.58
N PRO A 176 20.52 -12.35 -4.42
CA PRO A 176 21.69 -11.49 -4.57
C PRO A 176 21.90 -11.09 -6.03
N LEU A 177 22.38 -9.86 -6.29
CA LEU A 177 22.76 -9.40 -7.65
C LEU A 177 23.67 -10.36 -8.41
N SER A 178 24.59 -11.03 -7.72
CA SER A 178 25.51 -12.00 -8.32
C SER A 178 24.83 -13.22 -8.95
N THR A 179 23.56 -13.45 -8.60
CA THR A 179 22.74 -14.56 -9.12
C THR A 179 21.75 -14.12 -10.19
N ALA A 180 21.78 -12.85 -10.58
CA ALA A 180 20.83 -12.30 -11.54
C ALA A 180 20.93 -13.01 -12.89
N ASN A 181 19.78 -13.48 -13.37
CA ASN A 181 19.62 -14.13 -14.66
C ASN A 181 18.27 -13.75 -15.25
N GLU A 182 18.25 -13.42 -16.56
CA GLU A 182 17.04 -12.98 -17.27
C GLU A 182 16.31 -11.83 -16.56
N ALA A 183 17.09 -10.97 -15.88
CA ALA A 183 16.59 -9.84 -15.13
C ALA A 183 16.80 -8.54 -15.90
N ILE A 184 15.86 -7.61 -15.73
CA ILE A 184 15.90 -6.28 -16.33
C ILE A 184 16.51 -5.32 -15.31
N GLN A 185 17.54 -4.58 -15.75
CA GLN A 185 18.12 -3.50 -14.95
C GLN A 185 17.09 -2.39 -14.75
N THR A 186 16.86 -2.01 -13.49
CA THR A 186 15.98 -0.89 -13.17
C THR A 186 16.74 0.45 -13.14
N ASP A 187 16.01 1.54 -12.98
CA ASP A 187 16.55 2.88 -12.75
C ASP A 187 17.11 3.07 -11.32
N ILE A 188 16.98 2.07 -10.45
CA ILE A 188 17.62 2.03 -9.13
C ILE A 188 18.93 1.25 -9.25
N GLU A 189 20.04 1.91 -8.88
CA GLU A 189 21.33 1.25 -8.77
C GLU A 189 21.25 0.11 -7.76
N GLY A 190 21.85 -1.04 -8.09
CA GLY A 190 21.80 -2.21 -7.23
C GLY A 190 20.48 -3.01 -7.28
N LEU A 191 19.56 -2.70 -8.20
CA LEU A 191 18.30 -3.44 -8.38
C LEU A 191 18.10 -3.93 -9.81
N GLN A 192 17.95 -5.24 -9.97
CA GLN A 192 17.43 -5.88 -11.18
C GLN A 192 16.16 -6.68 -10.88
N VAL A 193 15.24 -6.75 -11.83
CA VAL A 193 13.95 -7.41 -11.64
C VAL A 193 13.73 -8.41 -12.75
N ARG A 194 13.47 -9.66 -12.38
CA ARG A 194 12.91 -10.66 -13.28
C ARG A 194 11.42 -10.81 -13.02
N VAL A 195 10.64 -10.84 -14.09
CA VAL A 195 9.21 -11.11 -14.07
C VAL A 195 8.97 -12.50 -14.68
N ALA A 196 8.15 -13.31 -14.03
CA ALA A 196 7.61 -14.55 -14.56
C ALA A 196 6.08 -14.51 -14.49
N ALA A 197 5.39 -15.16 -15.42
CA ALA A 197 3.98 -15.47 -15.23
C ALA A 197 3.85 -16.50 -14.10
N SER A 198 2.83 -16.37 -13.25
CA SER A 198 2.59 -17.35 -12.19
C SER A 198 1.99 -18.63 -12.77
N ASP A 199 2.53 -19.78 -12.36
CA ASP A 199 1.97 -21.10 -12.69
C ASP A 199 0.74 -21.45 -11.83
N GLY A 200 0.44 -20.63 -10.82
CA GLY A 200 -0.71 -20.81 -9.95
C GLY A 200 -2.05 -20.51 -10.64
N THR A 201 -3.12 -21.06 -10.10
CA THR A 201 -4.48 -20.75 -10.55
C THR A 201 -4.99 -19.49 -9.86
N LYS A 202 -5.71 -18.63 -10.59
CA LYS A 202 -6.27 -17.39 -10.04
C LYS A 202 -7.34 -17.69 -8.98
N CYS A 203 -7.14 -17.18 -7.77
CA CYS A 203 -8.19 -17.16 -6.75
C CYS A 203 -9.29 -16.13 -7.11
N THR A 204 -10.56 -16.52 -7.09
CA THR A 204 -11.66 -15.63 -7.52
C THR A 204 -11.96 -14.50 -6.53
N ARG A 205 -11.54 -14.63 -5.26
CA ARG A 205 -11.72 -13.61 -4.22
C ARG A 205 -10.60 -12.57 -4.19
N CYS A 206 -9.34 -13.00 -4.05
CA CYS A 206 -8.21 -12.06 -3.91
C CYS A 206 -7.41 -11.83 -5.20
N TRP A 207 -7.69 -12.60 -6.26
CA TRP A 207 -7.06 -12.51 -7.57
C TRP A 207 -5.58 -12.86 -7.65
N HIS A 208 -4.93 -13.17 -6.52
CA HIS A 208 -3.62 -13.81 -6.54
C HIS A 208 -3.72 -15.20 -7.19
N HIS A 209 -2.70 -15.53 -7.97
CA HIS A 209 -2.45 -16.85 -8.53
C HIS A 209 -1.70 -17.68 -7.50
N ARG A 210 -2.28 -18.83 -7.13
CA ARG A 210 -1.73 -19.70 -6.08
C ARG A 210 -1.90 -21.16 -6.47
N GLU A 211 -0.95 -21.98 -6.03
CA GLU A 211 -0.94 -23.43 -6.27
C GLU A 211 -2.01 -24.19 -5.46
N ASP A 212 -2.54 -23.56 -4.40
CA ASP A 212 -3.52 -24.14 -3.49
C ASP A 212 -4.98 -23.94 -3.92
N VAL A 213 -5.23 -23.13 -4.96
CA VAL A 213 -6.57 -22.99 -5.54
C VAL A 213 -6.98 -24.32 -6.18
N GLY A 214 -8.18 -24.79 -5.87
CA GLY A 214 -8.69 -26.09 -6.33
C GLY A 214 -8.45 -27.25 -5.37
N GLN A 215 -7.70 -27.04 -4.28
CA GLN A 215 -7.39 -28.10 -3.31
C GLN A 215 -8.47 -28.28 -2.22
N SER A 216 -9.36 -27.29 -2.03
CA SER A 216 -10.50 -27.38 -1.12
C SER A 216 -11.76 -27.87 -1.83
N LEU A 217 -12.45 -28.85 -1.25
CA LEU A 217 -13.74 -29.34 -1.77
C LEU A 217 -14.87 -28.32 -1.56
N ASP A 218 -14.86 -27.62 -0.44
CA ASP A 218 -15.91 -26.65 -0.09
C ASP A 218 -15.71 -25.30 -0.82
N HIS A 219 -14.45 -24.95 -1.13
CA HIS A 219 -14.08 -23.70 -1.78
C HIS A 219 -13.10 -23.92 -2.94
N PRO A 220 -13.52 -24.55 -4.04
CA PRO A 220 -12.62 -24.95 -5.12
C PRO A 220 -11.98 -23.77 -5.87
N GLU A 221 -12.56 -22.58 -5.80
CA GLU A 221 -12.04 -21.38 -6.49
C GLU A 221 -11.20 -20.45 -5.59
N LEU A 222 -10.99 -20.82 -4.32
CA LEU A 222 -10.29 -20.01 -3.34
C LEU A 222 -8.93 -20.60 -2.96
N CYS A 223 -7.96 -19.72 -2.70
CA CYS A 223 -6.69 -20.11 -2.07
C CYS A 223 -6.89 -20.32 -0.57
N PHE A 224 -6.00 -21.06 0.10
CA PHE A 224 -6.14 -21.36 1.53
C PHE A 224 -6.18 -20.10 2.40
N ARG A 225 -5.44 -19.05 2.01
CA ARG A 225 -5.49 -17.73 2.65
C ARG A 225 -6.90 -17.12 2.64
N CYS A 226 -7.58 -17.20 1.50
CA CYS A 226 -8.95 -16.70 1.37
C CYS A 226 -9.94 -17.57 2.14
N ILE A 227 -9.73 -18.88 2.17
CA ILE A 227 -10.56 -19.82 2.95
C ILE A 227 -10.45 -19.50 4.44
N ASP A 228 -9.24 -19.31 4.96
CA ASP A 228 -9.02 -18.93 6.36
C ASP A 228 -9.65 -17.57 6.69
N ASN A 229 -9.57 -16.59 5.76
CA ASN A 229 -10.27 -15.31 5.91
C ASN A 229 -11.81 -15.40 5.86
N VAL A 230 -12.39 -16.47 5.32
CA VAL A 230 -13.84 -16.70 5.28
C VAL A 230 -14.29 -17.49 6.50
N ASP A 231 -13.72 -18.68 6.69
CA ASP A 231 -14.20 -19.69 7.63
C ASP A 231 -13.27 -19.93 8.81
N GLY A 232 -11.98 -19.61 8.68
CA GLY A 232 -10.94 -19.92 9.68
C GLY A 232 -10.80 -18.84 10.75
N GLU A 233 -9.58 -18.53 11.19
CA GLU A 233 -9.33 -17.41 12.12
C GLU A 233 -9.03 -16.11 11.37
N GLY A 234 -8.53 -16.24 10.15
CA GLY A 234 -8.10 -15.15 9.30
C GLY A 234 -6.61 -14.88 9.43
N GLU A 235 -6.07 -14.27 8.39
CA GLU A 235 -4.62 -14.11 8.27
C GLU A 235 -4.05 -13.04 9.21
N VAL A 236 -2.77 -13.20 9.51
CA VAL A 236 -1.97 -12.19 10.22
C VAL A 236 -1.26 -11.30 9.19
N ARG A 237 -1.28 -9.99 9.44
CA ARG A 237 -0.50 -8.98 8.71
C ARG A 237 0.19 -8.04 9.66
N LEU A 238 1.41 -7.63 9.31
CA LEU A 238 2.25 -6.74 10.12
C LEU A 238 2.51 -5.40 9.42
N TYR A 239 2.68 -5.39 8.09
CA TYR A 239 3.17 -4.24 7.34
C TYR A 239 2.23 -3.85 6.19
N ALA A 240 2.05 -4.71 5.16
CA ALA A 240 1.28 -4.44 3.94
C ALA A 240 -0.04 -5.23 3.84
#